data_AF-A0A553PB92-F1
#
_entry.id   AF-A0A553PB92-F1
#
_cell.length_a   1.000
_cell.length_b   1.000
_cell.length_c   1.000
_cell.angle_alpha   90.00
_cell.angle_beta   90.00
_cell.angle_gamma   90.00
#
_symmetry.space_group_name_H-M   'P 1'
#
loop_
_entity.id
_entity.type
_entity.pdbx_description
1 polymer ?
#
loop_
_entity_poly.entity_id
_entity_poly.type
_entity_poly.pdbx_seq_one_letter_code
_entity_poly.pdbx_strand_id
1 'polypeptide(L)'
;MGKTQEEDIDAIVAGIEGLESKPTDKKAKKKATTQPDRAQQNGDPLSNNGTANASDPTPAENGEVKKKRKRNRNKNNKKDLEEGEDEPVTANATPSTEKKTDPKGGKKAAAKSGGKVTQTYPPTIPIFDLYRGGPFPVGQQMEYPDVWNDGRTAQDRFGTEEKRAIDRAQLDMYNEVRCAAEAHRQTRQHIQKWVKPGMKMIDIVQELEDTARKLIKENGLEAGLAFPTGCSINHCAAHYTPNAGDETVLGQDDVVKMDFGTHINGRIIDCAWTMNFNPKFDPLKEAVRDATEMGIKTAGIDVRLCDVGAAIQEVMESHEIELDGKTYQIKSIRNLNGHSISPYQIHAGKTVPIIKGGEATVMEENEFYAIETFGSTGRGVVHDDMETSHYMKNFDVGHVPLRLQRSKQLLNTINKHFGTLAFCRRWLDRLGETRYLMALKDLGEKGIVEPYPPLCDVKGCYTAQFEHTILLRPTCKEVISRGDDY
;
A
#
# COMPACT_ATOMS: atom_id res chain seq x y z
N MET A 1 -2.29 38.98 19.20
CA MET A 1 -3.46 39.31 18.34
C MET A 1 -3.18 38.66 17.00
N GLY A 2 -4.11 37.87 16.47
CA GLY A 2 -3.94 37.19 15.18
C GLY A 2 -5.01 37.62 14.19
N LYS A 3 -4.70 37.44 12.91
CA LYS A 3 -5.62 37.24 11.78
C LYS A 3 -5.08 36.05 11.00
N THR A 4 -5.97 35.24 10.43
CA THR A 4 -5.66 33.94 9.82
C THR A 4 -5.47 34.04 8.31
N GLN A 5 -4.79 33.06 7.72
CA GLN A 5 -4.58 32.92 6.26
C GLN A 5 -5.84 32.49 5.49
N GLU A 6 -7.04 32.64 6.08
CA GLU A 6 -8.32 32.32 5.45
C GLU A 6 -8.79 33.44 4.49
N GLU A 7 -8.46 34.71 4.80
CA GLU A 7 -8.95 35.87 4.04
C GLU A 7 -8.39 35.97 2.60
N ASP A 8 -7.29 35.27 2.29
CA ASP A 8 -6.65 35.28 0.96
C ASP A 8 -7.23 34.25 -0.04
N ILE A 9 -7.93 33.21 0.42
CA ILE A 9 -8.44 32.14 -0.47
C ILE A 9 -9.76 32.55 -1.14
N ASP A 10 -10.70 33.14 -0.39
CA ASP A 10 -11.99 33.61 -0.92
C ASP A 10 -11.82 34.69 -2.00
N ALA A 11 -10.74 35.48 -1.91
CA ALA A 11 -10.40 36.51 -2.89
C ALA A 11 -10.08 35.94 -4.29
N ILE A 12 -9.64 34.69 -4.38
CA ILE A 12 -9.32 34.02 -5.66
C ILE A 12 -10.59 33.46 -6.31
N VAL A 13 -11.52 32.91 -5.52
CA VAL A 13 -12.78 32.32 -6.00
C VAL A 13 -13.65 33.37 -6.71
N ALA A 14 -13.76 34.57 -6.14
CA ALA A 14 -14.56 35.67 -6.68
C ALA A 14 -14.09 36.20 -8.06
N GLY A 15 -12.88 35.83 -8.52
CA GLY A 15 -12.32 36.29 -9.79
C GLY A 15 -12.82 35.57 -11.04
N ILE A 16 -13.46 34.40 -10.90
CA ILE A 16 -13.66 33.46 -12.03
C ILE A 16 -15.08 33.50 -12.61
N GLU A 17 -16.10 33.91 -11.85
CA GLU A 17 -17.51 33.94 -12.31
C GLU A 17 -17.84 35.07 -13.32
N GLY A 18 -16.86 35.89 -13.71
CA GLY A 18 -17.07 37.19 -14.37
C GLY A 18 -17.19 37.22 -15.90
N LEU A 19 -17.42 36.11 -16.61
CA LEU A 19 -17.37 36.06 -18.09
C LEU A 19 -18.54 35.29 -18.76
N GLU A 20 -19.75 35.82 -18.69
CA GLU A 20 -20.81 35.45 -19.63
C GLU A 20 -20.46 35.86 -21.08
N SER A 21 -20.60 34.95 -22.04
CA SER A 21 -20.48 35.27 -23.47
C SER A 21 -21.85 35.21 -24.17
N LYS A 22 -22.20 36.28 -24.91
CA LYS A 22 -23.49 36.39 -25.61
C LYS A 22 -23.45 35.73 -26.99
N PRO A 23 -24.53 35.05 -27.42
CA PRO A 23 -24.55 34.30 -28.67
C PRO A 23 -24.52 35.20 -29.91
N THR A 24 -23.95 34.69 -31.01
CA THR A 24 -24.07 35.33 -32.33
C THR A 24 -24.49 34.32 -33.41
N ASP A 25 -25.64 34.59 -34.02
CA ASP A 25 -26.14 33.87 -35.18
C ASP A 25 -25.24 34.06 -36.42
N LYS A 26 -25.03 32.98 -37.19
CA LYS A 26 -24.87 33.08 -38.66
C LYS A 26 -25.20 31.77 -39.38
N LYS A 27 -25.94 31.91 -40.49
CA LYS A 27 -26.54 30.79 -41.24
C LYS A 27 -25.55 30.13 -42.21
N ALA A 28 -25.73 28.83 -42.41
CA ALA A 28 -24.89 27.98 -43.27
C ALA A 28 -25.00 28.30 -44.77
N LYS A 29 -23.99 27.87 -45.54
CA LYS A 29 -24.07 27.58 -46.98
C LYS A 29 -23.34 26.28 -47.32
N LYS A 30 -24.03 25.36 -48.00
CA LYS A 30 -23.43 24.15 -48.61
C LYS A 30 -22.64 24.51 -49.87
N LYS A 31 -21.61 23.72 -50.20
CA LYS A 31 -21.22 23.37 -51.57
C LYS A 31 -20.56 21.99 -51.61
N ALA A 32 -20.64 21.33 -52.76
CA ALA A 32 -19.94 20.08 -53.07
C ALA A 32 -18.49 20.41 -53.56
N THR A 33 -17.63 19.49 -54.04
CA THR A 33 -17.89 18.33 -54.91
C THR A 33 -16.68 17.37 -55.00
N THR A 34 -16.91 16.15 -55.51
CA THR A 34 -15.99 15.24 -56.25
C THR A 34 -14.86 14.48 -55.52
N GLN A 35 -14.92 13.14 -55.67
CA GLN A 35 -13.74 12.24 -55.71
C GLN A 35 -12.96 12.40 -57.03
N PRO A 36 -11.85 11.68 -57.20
CA PRO A 36 -11.84 10.67 -58.27
C PRO A 36 -11.31 9.29 -57.86
N ASP A 37 -11.71 8.24 -58.60
CA ASP A 37 -11.26 6.86 -58.45
C ASP A 37 -9.98 6.53 -59.24
N ARG A 38 -9.15 5.62 -58.69
CA ARG A 38 -8.42 4.50 -59.33
C ARG A 38 -7.29 3.98 -58.42
N ALA A 39 -6.76 2.77 -58.53
CA ALA A 39 -7.31 1.43 -58.88
C ALA A 39 -6.15 0.41 -58.73
N GLN A 40 -6.42 -0.76 -58.13
CA GLN A 40 -5.70 -2.05 -58.24
C GLN A 40 -4.21 -2.10 -58.69
N GLN A 41 -3.35 -2.73 -57.86
CA GLN A 41 -2.75 -4.04 -58.21
C GLN A 41 -2.00 -4.74 -57.06
N ASN A 42 -2.31 -6.04 -56.90
CA ASN A 42 -1.48 -7.22 -56.55
C ASN A 42 -0.26 -7.12 -55.59
N GLY A 43 -0.16 -8.07 -54.64
CA GLY A 43 1.15 -8.54 -54.16
C GLY A 43 1.25 -9.19 -52.77
N ASP A 44 0.72 -10.40 -52.56
CA ASP A 44 1.22 -11.30 -51.48
C ASP A 44 2.61 -11.86 -51.86
N PRO A 45 3.43 -12.27 -50.87
CA PRO A 45 3.59 -13.71 -50.69
C PRO A 45 3.60 -14.20 -49.23
N LEU A 46 3.17 -15.45 -49.06
CA LEU A 46 3.13 -16.20 -47.79
C LEU A 46 4.45 -16.90 -47.44
N SER A 47 4.84 -16.86 -46.18
CA SER A 47 5.35 -18.02 -45.40
C SER A 47 5.20 -17.67 -43.91
N ASN A 48 4.41 -18.35 -43.06
CA ASN A 48 4.07 -19.76 -42.91
C ASN A 48 5.27 -20.66 -42.56
N ASN A 49 5.40 -20.97 -41.27
CA ASN A 49 5.77 -22.30 -40.79
C ASN A 49 5.30 -22.45 -39.34
N GLY A 50 4.30 -23.29 -39.11
CA GLY A 50 3.90 -23.73 -37.78
C GLY A 50 3.86 -25.26 -37.72
N THR A 51 3.99 -25.81 -36.52
CA THR A 51 3.68 -27.22 -36.24
C THR A 51 3.04 -27.33 -34.87
N ALA A 52 1.74 -27.62 -34.86
CA ALA A 52 1.04 -28.07 -33.67
C ALA A 52 1.17 -29.59 -33.52
N ASN A 53 0.97 -30.09 -32.30
CA ASN A 53 0.52 -31.47 -32.08
C ASN A 53 -0.31 -31.52 -30.79
N ALA A 54 -1.49 -32.10 -30.87
CA ALA A 54 -2.40 -32.30 -29.75
C ALA A 54 -3.17 -33.60 -29.96
N SER A 55 -3.31 -34.40 -28.90
CA SER A 55 -4.17 -35.59 -28.89
C SER A 55 -4.41 -36.10 -27.46
N ASP A 56 -5.59 -35.83 -26.92
CA ASP A 56 -6.23 -36.71 -25.94
C ASP A 56 -6.70 -38.00 -26.64
N PRO A 57 -6.84 -39.10 -25.88
CA PRO A 57 -8.15 -39.76 -25.86
C PRO A 57 -8.58 -40.32 -24.50
N THR A 58 -9.89 -40.52 -24.34
CA THR A 58 -10.56 -41.26 -23.24
C THR A 58 -11.77 -42.03 -23.84
N PRO A 59 -12.56 -42.87 -23.11
CA PRO A 59 -12.46 -43.39 -21.74
C PRO A 59 -12.66 -44.93 -21.63
N ALA A 60 -13.09 -45.43 -20.44
CA ALA A 60 -13.53 -46.80 -20.08
C ALA A 60 -12.41 -47.81 -19.65
N GLU A 61 -12.63 -48.83 -18.81
CA GLU A 61 -13.85 -49.50 -18.27
C GLU A 61 -13.89 -49.67 -16.71
N ASN A 62 -14.88 -50.43 -16.21
CA ASN A 62 -15.30 -50.64 -14.81
C ASN A 62 -14.40 -51.55 -13.93
N GLY A 63 -14.54 -51.49 -12.59
CA GLY A 63 -13.75 -52.34 -11.66
C GLY A 63 -14.17 -52.45 -10.17
N GLU A 64 -15.37 -52.98 -9.89
CA GLU A 64 -15.79 -53.61 -8.60
C GLU A 64 -15.80 -52.81 -7.26
N VAL A 65 -16.36 -53.45 -6.21
CA VAL A 65 -16.94 -52.84 -4.99
C VAL A 65 -16.93 -53.80 -3.78
N LYS A 66 -16.73 -53.27 -2.54
CA LYS A 66 -16.82 -53.95 -1.21
C LYS A 66 -15.61 -54.89 -0.89
N LYS A 67 -15.27 -55.29 0.36
CA LYS A 67 -16.00 -55.32 1.66
C LYS A 67 -15.06 -55.43 2.90
N LYS A 68 -15.47 -54.81 4.04
CA LYS A 68 -15.30 -55.24 5.46
C LYS A 68 -13.91 -55.38 6.14
N ARG A 69 -13.77 -54.60 7.22
CA ARG A 69 -13.40 -54.98 8.61
C ARG A 69 -12.05 -55.70 8.91
N LYS A 70 -11.29 -55.08 9.83
CA LYS A 70 -11.25 -55.54 11.23
C LYS A 70 -10.88 -54.40 12.20
N ARG A 71 -11.61 -54.31 13.32
CA ARG A 71 -11.07 -53.72 14.56
C ARG A 71 -10.13 -54.75 15.17
N ASN A 72 -9.07 -54.32 15.84
CA ASN A 72 -8.98 -54.67 17.26
C ASN A 72 -8.34 -53.56 18.07
N ARG A 73 -8.73 -53.46 19.34
CA ARG A 73 -8.29 -52.48 20.33
C ARG A 73 -8.02 -53.28 21.59
N ASN A 74 -6.87 -53.09 22.24
CA ASN A 74 -6.69 -53.63 23.58
C ASN A 74 -6.43 -52.50 24.58
N LYS A 75 -7.01 -52.65 25.77
CA LYS A 75 -6.88 -51.78 26.94
C LYS A 75 -6.21 -52.58 28.05
N ASN A 76 -5.63 -51.87 29.02
CA ASN A 76 -5.69 -52.08 30.48
C ASN A 76 -4.49 -51.34 31.11
N ASN A 77 -4.54 -50.77 32.32
CA ASN A 77 -5.66 -50.38 33.21
C ASN A 77 -5.14 -49.16 34.03
N LYS A 78 -5.95 -48.15 34.39
CA LYS A 78 -6.94 -48.11 35.49
C LYS A 78 -6.31 -48.50 36.84
N LYS A 79 -6.21 -47.59 37.82
CA LYS A 79 -7.18 -47.28 38.90
C LYS A 79 -6.55 -46.19 39.80
N ASP A 80 -7.23 -45.37 40.62
CA ASP A 80 -8.67 -45.10 40.89
C ASP A 80 -8.84 -43.67 41.46
N LEU A 81 -10.10 -43.29 41.76
CA LEU A 81 -10.52 -42.08 42.50
C LEU A 81 -10.92 -42.46 43.94
N GLU A 82 -11.02 -41.48 44.85
CA GLU A 82 -12.14 -41.41 45.81
C GLU A 82 -12.31 -40.00 46.41
N GLU A 83 -13.49 -39.74 46.97
CA GLU A 83 -13.96 -38.45 47.53
C GLU A 83 -14.20 -38.59 49.06
N GLY A 84 -14.38 -37.48 49.79
CA GLY A 84 -14.80 -37.54 51.20
C GLY A 84 -14.85 -36.16 51.89
N GLU A 85 -15.91 -35.91 52.67
CA GLU A 85 -16.18 -34.65 53.37
C GLU A 85 -16.19 -34.83 54.92
N ASP A 86 -16.23 -33.69 55.62
CA ASP A 86 -16.66 -33.45 57.02
C ASP A 86 -15.78 -33.72 58.27
N GLU A 87 -16.03 -32.83 59.24
CA GLU A 87 -15.56 -32.64 60.62
C GLU A 87 -16.20 -33.65 61.62
N PRO A 88 -15.94 -33.67 62.98
CA PRO A 88 -15.34 -32.63 63.85
C PRO A 88 -14.38 -33.12 64.98
N VAL A 89 -13.92 -32.20 65.86
CA VAL A 89 -14.08 -32.20 67.36
C VAL A 89 -13.12 -31.22 68.09
N THR A 90 -13.55 -30.76 69.28
CA THR A 90 -12.99 -29.69 70.15
C THR A 90 -11.90 -30.19 71.16
N ALA A 91 -11.29 -29.44 72.10
CA ALA A 91 -11.76 -28.26 72.84
C ALA A 91 -10.73 -27.41 73.66
N ASN A 92 -11.12 -26.14 73.85
CA ASN A 92 -11.06 -25.28 75.07
C ASN A 92 -9.78 -25.01 75.89
N ALA A 93 -9.47 -23.71 76.06
CA ALA A 93 -9.43 -23.01 77.36
C ALA A 93 -9.47 -21.46 77.21
N THR A 94 -10.22 -20.75 78.07
CA THR A 94 -10.25 -19.26 78.19
C THR A 94 -10.46 -18.83 79.65
N PRO A 95 -10.01 -17.62 80.04
CA PRO A 95 -10.90 -16.44 80.26
C PRO A 95 -10.32 -15.16 79.59
N SER A 96 -11.06 -14.23 78.96
CA SER A 96 -12.06 -13.26 79.45
C SER A 96 -11.53 -12.30 80.54
N THR A 97 -11.56 -10.96 80.43
CA THR A 97 -12.04 -9.98 79.41
C THR A 97 -10.95 -8.89 79.19
N GLU A 98 -11.05 -7.76 78.49
CA GLU A 98 -12.06 -6.98 77.71
C GLU A 98 -11.25 -6.26 76.56
N LYS A 99 -11.59 -5.18 75.82
CA LYS A 99 -12.69 -4.20 75.76
C LYS A 99 -12.91 -3.67 74.32
N LYS A 100 -14.17 -3.68 73.88
CA LYS A 100 -14.81 -3.05 72.69
C LYS A 100 -13.98 -2.12 71.75
N THR A 101 -13.98 -2.44 70.45
CA THR A 101 -13.79 -1.49 69.32
C THR A 101 -14.62 -1.88 68.08
N ASP A 102 -15.48 -1.00 67.58
CA ASP A 102 -16.15 -1.03 66.26
C ASP A 102 -16.92 0.33 66.08
N PRO A 103 -17.33 0.79 64.87
CA PRO A 103 -17.06 0.25 63.54
C PRO A 103 -16.63 1.27 62.44
N LYS A 104 -16.09 0.69 61.35
CA LYS A 104 -16.16 1.13 59.94
C LYS A 104 -16.42 2.63 59.64
N GLY A 105 -15.34 3.40 59.44
CA GLY A 105 -15.36 4.64 58.65
C GLY A 105 -14.93 4.38 57.19
N GLY A 106 -15.84 4.50 56.23
CA GLY A 106 -15.56 4.16 54.83
C GLY A 106 -14.76 5.22 54.07
N LYS A 107 -13.63 4.84 53.46
CA LYS A 107 -13.01 5.58 52.34
C LYS A 107 -13.01 4.70 51.10
N LYS A 108 -13.76 5.11 50.07
CA LYS A 108 -13.62 4.52 48.73
C LYS A 108 -12.18 4.72 48.28
N ALA A 109 -11.48 3.63 47.94
CA ALA A 109 -10.23 3.75 47.21
C ALA A 109 -10.54 4.42 45.86
N ALA A 110 -10.08 5.65 45.67
CA ALA A 110 -10.23 6.31 44.38
C ALA A 110 -9.42 5.52 43.35
N ALA A 111 -10.12 4.88 42.40
CA ALA A 111 -9.46 4.27 41.26
C ALA A 111 -8.68 5.37 40.54
N LYS A 112 -7.35 5.25 40.51
CA LYS A 112 -6.51 6.18 39.75
C LYS A 112 -6.96 6.10 38.30
N SER A 113 -7.47 7.19 37.76
CA SER A 113 -7.79 7.32 36.34
C SER A 113 -6.51 7.09 35.54
N GLY A 114 -6.36 5.89 34.97
CA GLY A 114 -5.17 5.49 34.24
C GLY A 114 -4.92 6.46 33.09
N GLY A 115 -3.75 7.10 33.10
CA GLY A 115 -3.39 8.14 32.13
C GLY A 115 -3.56 7.67 30.70
N LYS A 116 -3.84 8.61 29.79
CA LYS A 116 -3.79 8.35 28.35
C LYS A 116 -2.37 7.90 28.02
N VAL A 117 -2.22 6.73 27.41
CA VAL A 117 -0.93 6.26 26.93
C VAL A 117 -0.51 7.18 25.78
N THR A 118 0.74 7.62 25.78
CA THR A 118 1.32 8.49 24.75
C THR A 118 2.53 7.79 24.16
N GLN A 119 2.73 7.93 22.85
CA GLN A 119 3.89 7.39 22.15
C GLN A 119 5.21 7.94 22.74
N THR A 120 6.28 7.15 22.68
CA THR A 120 7.63 7.56 23.10
C THR A 120 8.36 8.35 22.00
N TYR A 121 9.52 8.91 22.30
CA TYR A 121 10.43 9.48 21.30
C TYR A 121 11.85 8.92 21.51
N PRO A 122 12.41 8.12 20.57
CA PRO A 122 11.78 7.59 19.35
C PRO A 122 10.55 6.71 19.66
N PRO A 123 9.64 6.49 18.69
CA PRO A 123 8.40 5.75 18.92
C PRO A 123 8.67 4.25 19.09
N THR A 124 8.07 3.64 20.11
CA THR A 124 8.29 2.22 20.48
C THR A 124 7.05 1.47 20.96
N ILE A 125 5.97 2.17 21.32
CA ILE A 125 4.72 1.55 21.77
C ILE A 125 3.93 1.10 20.54
N PRO A 126 3.55 -0.20 20.42
CA PRO A 126 2.74 -0.66 19.31
C PRO A 126 1.40 0.07 19.22
N ILE A 127 0.92 0.34 18.00
CA ILE A 127 -0.33 1.07 17.77
C ILE A 127 -1.51 0.38 18.45
N PHE A 128 -1.58 -0.95 18.36
CA PHE A 128 -2.59 -1.76 19.05
C PHE A 128 -2.65 -1.47 20.56
N ASP A 129 -1.50 -1.33 21.22
CA ASP A 129 -1.42 -1.12 22.67
C ASP A 129 -1.66 0.35 23.04
N LEU A 130 -1.25 1.29 22.18
CA LEU A 130 -1.50 2.73 22.31
C LEU A 130 -3.02 3.05 22.28
N TYR A 131 -3.77 2.39 21.40
CA TYR A 131 -5.24 2.51 21.27
C TYR A 131 -6.01 1.41 22.01
N ARG A 132 -5.34 0.54 22.77
CA ARG A 132 -5.94 -0.56 23.58
C ARG A 132 -6.84 -1.52 22.77
N GLY A 133 -6.48 -1.79 21.52
CA GLY A 133 -7.24 -2.60 20.56
C GLY A 133 -8.19 -1.81 19.65
N GLY A 134 -8.37 -0.51 19.89
CA GLY A 134 -9.10 0.40 19.01
C GLY A 134 -10.26 1.14 19.72
N PRO A 135 -11.06 1.92 18.95
CA PRO A 135 -10.94 2.13 17.50
C PRO A 135 -9.67 2.92 17.14
N PHE A 136 -9.11 2.63 15.97
CA PHE A 136 -7.95 3.34 15.42
C PHE A 136 -8.40 4.61 14.65
N PRO A 137 -7.51 5.61 14.46
CA PRO A 137 -7.86 6.86 13.79
C PRO A 137 -8.38 6.63 12.37
N VAL A 138 -9.47 7.31 12.01
CA VAL A 138 -9.97 7.36 10.62
C VAL A 138 -9.01 8.16 9.75
N GLY A 139 -8.93 7.81 8.47
CA GLY A 139 -8.29 8.67 7.46
C GLY A 139 -9.16 9.87 7.11
N GLN A 140 -8.67 10.71 6.20
CA GLN A 140 -9.45 11.81 5.64
C GLN A 140 -10.62 11.23 4.82
N GLN A 141 -11.84 11.44 5.30
CA GLN A 141 -13.06 11.08 4.56
C GLN A 141 -13.44 12.21 3.62
N MET A 142 -13.75 11.86 2.37
CA MET A 142 -14.08 12.78 1.28
C MET A 142 -15.40 12.37 0.64
N GLU A 143 -16.13 13.36 0.14
CA GLU A 143 -17.19 13.12 -0.83
C GLU A 143 -16.60 12.56 -2.13
N TYR A 144 -17.38 11.72 -2.79
CA TYR A 144 -17.05 11.23 -4.13
C TYR A 144 -17.27 12.35 -5.15
N PRO A 145 -16.45 12.43 -6.21
CA PRO A 145 -16.67 13.40 -7.28
C PRO A 145 -18.00 13.09 -8.00
N ASP A 146 -18.65 14.13 -8.53
CA ASP A 146 -19.79 13.94 -9.42
C ASP A 146 -19.32 13.28 -10.72
N VAL A 147 -19.87 12.10 -11.03
CA VAL A 147 -19.50 11.34 -12.22
C VAL A 147 -20.12 12.01 -13.44
N TRP A 148 -19.29 12.29 -14.45
CA TRP A 148 -19.71 13.08 -15.61
C TRP A 148 -20.82 12.36 -16.40
N ASN A 149 -21.88 13.11 -16.73
CA ASN A 149 -22.89 12.80 -17.76
C ASN A 149 -24.09 11.87 -17.44
N ASP A 150 -24.32 11.35 -16.22
CA ASP A 150 -25.57 10.60 -15.90
C ASP A 150 -26.54 11.33 -14.93
N GLY A 151 -26.06 12.35 -14.22
CA GLY A 151 -26.88 13.18 -13.32
C GLY A 151 -27.16 12.57 -11.94
N ARG A 152 -26.56 11.42 -11.61
CA ARG A 152 -26.60 10.84 -10.26
C ARG A 152 -25.42 11.36 -9.45
N THR A 153 -25.66 12.35 -8.60
CA THR A 153 -24.63 12.79 -7.66
C THR A 153 -24.31 11.65 -6.70
N ALA A 154 -23.05 11.50 -6.32
CA ALA A 154 -22.65 10.45 -5.39
C ALA A 154 -23.17 10.67 -3.95
N GLN A 155 -23.83 11.79 -3.70
CA GLN A 155 -24.47 12.17 -2.43
C GLN A 155 -25.50 11.14 -1.93
N ASP A 156 -26.23 10.49 -2.85
CA ASP A 156 -27.17 9.40 -2.50
C ASP A 156 -26.47 8.22 -1.80
N ARG A 157 -25.19 7.97 -2.07
CA ARG A 157 -24.38 6.92 -1.42
C ARG A 157 -24.11 7.24 0.07
N PHE A 158 -24.06 8.51 0.46
CA PHE A 158 -23.93 8.95 1.85
C PHE A 158 -25.27 8.89 2.61
N GLY A 159 -26.37 9.16 1.90
CA GLY A 159 -27.73 9.22 2.45
C GLY A 159 -28.38 7.86 2.69
N THR A 160 -28.14 6.89 1.80
CA THR A 160 -28.89 5.63 1.75
C THR A 160 -28.53 4.64 2.88
N GLU A 161 -29.57 4.10 3.53
CA GLU A 161 -29.40 3.15 4.63
C GLU A 161 -28.85 1.79 4.16
N GLU A 162 -29.05 1.44 2.89
CA GLU A 162 -28.42 0.28 2.24
C GLU A 162 -26.88 0.42 2.25
N LYS A 163 -26.35 1.53 1.74
CA LYS A 163 -24.89 1.76 1.69
C LYS A 163 -24.29 1.85 3.09
N ARG A 164 -25.01 2.45 4.05
CA ARG A 164 -24.64 2.42 5.48
C ARG A 164 -24.66 1.02 6.07
N ALA A 165 -25.56 0.14 5.66
CA ALA A 165 -25.57 -1.26 6.12
C ALA A 165 -24.37 -2.05 5.57
N ILE A 166 -24.01 -1.85 4.30
CA ILE A 166 -22.83 -2.48 3.68
C ILE A 166 -21.54 -1.95 4.34
N ASP A 167 -21.41 -0.63 4.53
CA ASP A 167 -20.27 0.01 5.18
C ASP A 167 -20.09 -0.46 6.64
N ARG A 168 -21.19 -0.55 7.41
CA ARG A 168 -21.17 -1.10 8.77
C ARG A 168 -20.73 -2.57 8.83
N ALA A 169 -20.98 -3.36 7.79
CA ALA A 169 -20.57 -4.77 7.73
C ALA A 169 -19.06 -4.96 7.50
N GLN A 170 -18.31 -3.89 7.19
CA GLN A 170 -16.87 -3.92 6.93
C GLN A 170 -16.04 -3.24 8.04
N LEU A 171 -16.68 -2.76 9.12
CA LEU A 171 -16.03 -1.95 10.17
C LEU A 171 -14.80 -2.58 10.82
N ASP A 172 -14.81 -3.90 11.05
CA ASP A 172 -13.68 -4.61 11.63
C ASP A 172 -12.45 -4.53 10.71
N MET A 173 -12.64 -4.78 9.41
CA MET A 173 -11.60 -4.68 8.39
C MET A 173 -11.11 -3.23 8.23
N TYR A 174 -12.02 -2.25 8.23
CA TYR A 174 -11.65 -0.83 8.22
C TYR A 174 -10.83 -0.45 9.47
N ASN A 175 -11.08 -1.07 10.63
CA ASN A 175 -10.31 -0.86 11.85
C ASN A 175 -8.91 -1.50 11.76
N GLU A 176 -8.79 -2.71 11.21
CA GLU A 176 -7.49 -3.36 10.94
C GLU A 176 -6.58 -2.49 10.06
N VAL A 177 -7.08 -2.02 8.91
CA VAL A 177 -6.26 -1.22 7.99
C VAL A 177 -5.95 0.19 8.51
N ARG A 178 -6.80 0.76 9.38
CA ARG A 178 -6.48 2.00 10.12
C ARG A 178 -5.35 1.80 11.13
N CYS A 179 -5.20 0.60 11.73
CA CYS A 179 -4.05 0.29 12.58
C CYS A 179 -2.73 0.28 11.78
N ALA A 180 -2.75 -0.26 10.56
CA ALA A 180 -1.61 -0.19 9.64
C ALA A 180 -1.28 1.26 9.25
N ALA A 181 -2.29 2.05 8.89
CA ALA A 181 -2.10 3.46 8.49
C ALA A 181 -1.52 4.32 9.61
N GLU A 182 -1.91 4.06 10.86
CA GLU A 182 -1.38 4.76 12.02
C GLU A 182 0.08 4.34 12.34
N ALA A 183 0.44 3.07 12.10
CA ALA A 183 1.82 2.62 12.22
C ALA A 183 2.71 3.25 11.12
N HIS A 184 2.17 3.41 9.92
CA HIS A 184 2.80 4.13 8.83
C HIS A 184 3.03 5.61 9.17
N ARG A 185 1.97 6.35 9.57
CA ARG A 185 2.05 7.75 10.02
C ARG A 185 3.10 7.97 11.11
N GLN A 186 3.06 7.20 12.20
CA GLN A 186 4.00 7.39 13.31
C GLN A 186 5.44 7.02 12.95
N THR A 187 5.65 6.08 12.02
CA THR A 187 6.98 5.76 11.50
C THR A 187 7.52 6.88 10.59
N ARG A 188 6.76 7.33 9.58
CA ARG A 188 7.24 8.36 8.64
C ARG A 188 7.51 9.69 9.35
N GLN A 189 6.66 10.07 10.31
CA GLN A 189 6.86 11.26 11.15
C GLN A 189 8.10 11.21 12.04
N HIS A 190 8.65 10.03 12.33
CA HIS A 190 9.95 9.87 12.99
C HIS A 190 11.09 10.01 11.98
N ILE A 191 11.02 9.28 10.87
CA ILE A 191 12.06 9.23 9.83
C ILE A 191 12.27 10.58 9.15
N GLN A 192 11.21 11.31 8.80
CA GLN A 192 11.29 12.69 8.29
C GLN A 192 12.10 13.62 9.21
N LYS A 193 11.97 13.46 10.54
CA LYS A 193 12.65 14.28 11.55
C LYS A 193 14.08 13.77 11.80
N TRP A 194 14.32 12.47 11.68
CA TRP A 194 15.59 11.82 11.98
C TRP A 194 16.60 11.90 10.83
N VAL A 195 16.24 11.48 9.61
CA VAL A 195 17.17 11.34 8.46
C VAL A 195 17.84 12.66 8.06
N LYS A 196 19.17 12.62 7.81
CA LYS A 196 20.01 13.74 7.35
C LYS A 196 21.05 13.28 6.32
N PRO A 197 21.58 14.19 5.48
CA PRO A 197 22.77 13.94 4.68
C PRO A 197 23.96 13.46 5.51
N GLY A 198 24.81 12.63 4.92
CA GLY A 198 25.95 11.97 5.58
C GLY A 198 25.63 10.61 6.23
N MET A 199 24.37 10.19 6.27
CA MET A 199 23.94 8.86 6.74
C MET A 199 23.97 7.84 5.59
N LYS A 200 24.28 6.56 5.87
CA LYS A 200 24.17 5.51 4.84
C LYS A 200 22.71 5.16 4.58
N MET A 201 22.39 4.81 3.34
CA MET A 201 21.05 4.34 2.98
C MET A 201 20.66 3.07 3.76
N ILE A 202 21.63 2.20 4.05
CA ILE A 202 21.39 0.97 4.83
C ILE A 202 21.00 1.25 6.28
N ASP A 203 21.57 2.29 6.91
CA ASP A 203 21.22 2.72 8.26
C ASP A 203 19.81 3.35 8.28
N ILE A 204 19.48 4.11 7.22
CA ILE A 204 18.18 4.77 7.06
C ILE A 204 17.04 3.75 6.96
N VAL A 205 17.17 2.74 6.09
CA VAL A 205 16.12 1.72 5.95
C VAL A 205 16.05 0.80 7.16
N GLN A 206 17.15 0.54 7.86
CA GLN A 206 17.11 -0.28 9.08
C GLN A 206 16.35 0.39 10.23
N GLU A 207 16.60 1.67 10.52
CA GLU A 207 15.85 2.40 11.57
C GLU A 207 14.37 2.57 11.21
N LEU A 208 14.04 2.78 9.92
CA LEU A 208 12.66 2.82 9.46
C LEU A 208 11.98 1.46 9.67
N GLU A 209 12.53 0.38 9.12
CA GLU A 209 11.92 -0.94 9.22
C GLU A 209 11.79 -1.41 10.67
N ASP A 210 12.85 -1.25 11.49
CA ASP A 210 12.78 -1.64 12.90
C ASP A 210 11.92 -0.68 13.72
N THR A 211 11.61 0.53 13.26
CA THR A 211 10.52 1.34 13.84
C THR A 211 9.16 0.77 13.45
N ALA A 212 8.89 0.58 12.16
CA ALA A 212 7.63 0.06 11.65
C ALA A 212 7.27 -1.30 12.27
N ARG A 213 8.24 -2.22 12.41
CA ARG A 213 8.06 -3.53 13.07
C ARG A 213 7.59 -3.43 14.52
N LYS A 214 8.11 -2.47 15.29
CA LYS A 214 7.67 -2.20 16.67
C LYS A 214 6.23 -1.66 16.67
N LEU A 215 5.93 -0.71 15.78
CA LEU A 215 4.64 -0.02 15.78
C LEU A 215 3.49 -0.91 15.24
N ILE A 216 3.75 -1.70 14.19
CA ILE A 216 2.78 -2.67 13.63
C ILE A 216 2.64 -3.94 14.47
N LYS A 217 3.59 -4.21 15.38
CA LYS A 217 3.67 -5.42 16.21
C LYS A 217 3.92 -6.69 15.37
N GLU A 218 5.03 -6.70 14.62
CA GLU A 218 5.44 -7.77 13.67
C GLU A 218 5.15 -9.20 14.21
N ASN A 219 4.21 -9.90 13.56
CA ASN A 219 3.73 -11.24 13.92
C ASN A 219 3.51 -12.11 12.68
N GLY A 220 4.60 -12.57 12.05
CA GLY A 220 4.54 -13.43 10.87
C GLY A 220 3.81 -12.76 9.70
N LEU A 221 2.74 -13.39 9.21
CA LEU A 221 1.87 -12.82 8.17
C LEU A 221 0.64 -12.08 8.72
N GLU A 222 0.35 -12.17 10.02
CA GLU A 222 -0.82 -11.49 10.62
C GLU A 222 -0.59 -9.98 10.75
N ALA A 223 0.64 -9.54 11.04
CA ALA A 223 1.02 -8.14 11.13
C ALA A 223 2.49 -7.95 10.73
N GLY A 224 2.81 -6.95 9.92
CA GLY A 224 4.17 -6.82 9.39
C GLY A 224 4.37 -5.69 8.38
N LEU A 225 5.51 -5.76 7.69
CA LEU A 225 5.86 -4.89 6.57
C LEU A 225 5.36 -5.52 5.27
N ALA A 226 4.65 -4.75 4.44
CA ALA A 226 4.01 -5.30 3.23
C ALA A 226 4.99 -5.48 2.06
N PHE A 227 6.03 -4.64 2.01
CA PHE A 227 7.09 -4.67 1.02
C PHE A 227 8.32 -3.92 1.57
N PRO A 228 9.52 -4.10 0.96
CA PRO A 228 10.76 -3.50 1.43
C PRO A 228 10.77 -1.98 1.33
N THR A 229 11.49 -1.31 2.24
CA THR A 229 11.62 0.15 2.21
C THR A 229 12.38 0.64 0.99
N GLY A 230 11.67 1.20 0.02
CA GLY A 230 12.22 2.01 -1.05
C GLY A 230 12.88 3.28 -0.49
N CYS A 231 14.05 3.61 -1.02
CA CYS A 231 14.81 4.80 -0.70
C CYS A 231 15.48 5.37 -1.98
N SER A 232 14.73 5.38 -3.09
CA SER A 232 15.22 5.61 -4.46
C SER A 232 15.77 7.02 -4.67
N ILE A 233 16.96 7.15 -5.28
CA ILE A 233 17.72 8.41 -5.29
C ILE A 233 17.82 9.05 -6.69
N ASN A 234 17.54 10.36 -6.77
CA ASN A 234 17.67 11.20 -7.96
C ASN A 234 16.91 10.63 -9.17
N HIS A 235 17.61 10.26 -10.24
CA HIS A 235 17.04 9.62 -11.43
C HIS A 235 16.36 8.26 -11.19
N CYS A 236 16.69 7.56 -10.10
CA CYS A 236 15.97 6.35 -9.69
C CYS A 236 14.66 6.74 -9.03
N ALA A 237 13.54 6.30 -9.60
CA ALA A 237 12.19 6.61 -9.15
C ALA A 237 11.73 5.62 -8.06
N ALA A 238 11.75 4.31 -8.36
CA ALA A 238 11.16 3.25 -7.55
C ALA A 238 12.08 2.02 -7.42
N HIS A 239 11.75 1.11 -6.50
CA HIS A 239 12.36 -0.20 -6.28
C HIS A 239 13.87 -0.25 -5.92
N TYR A 240 14.52 0.86 -5.58
CA TYR A 240 15.84 0.80 -4.94
C TYR A 240 15.71 0.71 -3.42
N THR A 241 16.26 -0.35 -2.85
CA THR A 241 16.65 -0.46 -1.44
C THR A 241 18.06 -1.07 -1.39
N PRO A 242 18.94 -0.68 -0.45
CA PRO A 242 20.31 -1.19 -0.40
C PRO A 242 20.34 -2.71 -0.17
N ASN A 243 21.30 -3.38 -0.82
CA ASN A 243 21.67 -4.76 -0.53
C ASN A 243 22.78 -4.80 0.55
N ALA A 244 23.09 -5.98 1.10
CA ALA A 244 24.20 -6.13 2.04
C ALA A 244 25.54 -5.75 1.39
N GLY A 245 26.25 -4.78 1.97
CA GLY A 245 27.49 -4.22 1.41
C GLY A 245 27.31 -2.98 0.53
N ASP A 246 26.09 -2.43 0.44
CA ASP A 246 25.87 -1.12 -0.16
C ASP A 246 26.40 0.00 0.77
N GLU A 247 27.36 0.77 0.26
CA GLU A 247 28.03 1.88 0.96
C GLU A 247 27.48 3.26 0.55
N THR A 248 26.34 3.33 -0.14
CA THR A 248 25.72 4.59 -0.57
C THR A 248 25.37 5.49 0.62
N VAL A 249 25.81 6.74 0.56
CA VAL A 249 25.60 7.78 1.57
C VAL A 249 24.72 8.89 1.00
N LEU A 250 23.74 9.32 1.78
CA LEU A 250 22.80 10.38 1.43
C LEU A 250 23.49 11.74 1.27
N GLY A 251 23.40 12.33 0.09
CA GLY A 251 23.95 13.65 -0.25
C GLY A 251 23.06 14.83 0.17
N GLN A 252 23.65 16.03 0.16
CA GLN A 252 22.94 17.29 0.42
C GLN A 252 22.02 17.72 -0.75
N ASP A 253 22.39 17.34 -1.97
CA ASP A 253 21.68 17.63 -3.22
C ASP A 253 20.87 16.43 -3.75
N ASP A 254 20.63 15.41 -2.91
CA ASP A 254 19.84 14.24 -3.29
C ASP A 254 18.32 14.47 -3.13
N VAL A 255 17.56 13.85 -4.04
CA VAL A 255 16.10 13.74 -4.03
C VAL A 255 15.72 12.27 -3.84
N VAL A 256 15.32 11.93 -2.61
CA VAL A 256 15.05 10.55 -2.18
C VAL A 256 13.55 10.32 -2.08
N LYS A 257 13.05 9.24 -2.70
CA LYS A 257 11.69 8.73 -2.45
C LYS A 257 11.77 7.74 -1.30
N MET A 258 11.11 8.04 -0.19
CA MET A 258 10.95 7.14 0.94
C MET A 258 9.58 6.48 0.82
N ASP A 259 9.58 5.17 0.72
CA ASP A 259 8.45 4.37 0.26
C ASP A 259 8.44 3.07 1.08
N PHE A 260 7.37 2.77 1.84
CA PHE A 260 7.29 1.54 2.63
C PHE A 260 5.85 1.15 3.01
N GLY A 261 5.58 -0.15 2.98
CA GLY A 261 4.27 -0.67 3.33
C GLY A 261 4.17 -1.29 4.71
N THR A 262 2.99 -1.20 5.32
CA THR A 262 2.61 -1.94 6.54
C THR A 262 1.31 -2.70 6.32
N HIS A 263 1.07 -3.79 7.04
CA HIS A 263 -0.20 -4.51 6.95
C HIS A 263 -0.68 -5.10 8.28
N ILE A 264 -2.00 -5.30 8.36
CA ILE A 264 -2.68 -6.22 9.30
C ILE A 264 -3.53 -7.17 8.45
N ASN A 265 -3.42 -8.48 8.67
CA ASN A 265 -4.16 -9.53 7.96
C ASN A 265 -4.17 -9.39 6.42
N GLY A 266 -3.02 -9.00 5.86
CA GLY A 266 -2.83 -8.73 4.43
C GLY A 266 -3.49 -7.46 3.91
N ARG A 267 -4.16 -6.66 4.74
CA ARG A 267 -4.65 -5.32 4.41
C ARG A 267 -3.48 -4.35 4.41
N ILE A 268 -2.96 -4.08 3.22
CA ILE A 268 -1.76 -3.28 3.01
C ILE A 268 -2.12 -1.78 3.05
N ILE A 269 -1.26 -1.01 3.69
CA ILE A 269 -1.08 0.41 3.43
C ILE A 269 0.18 0.58 2.59
N ASP A 270 -0.02 1.21 1.44
CA ASP A 270 0.94 1.70 0.47
C ASP A 270 0.96 3.23 0.52
N CYS A 271 2.14 3.84 0.70
CA CYS A 271 2.27 5.28 0.95
C CYS A 271 3.74 5.79 0.95
N ALA A 272 4.13 6.49 -0.10
CA ALA A 272 5.44 7.13 -0.26
C ALA A 272 5.46 8.67 -0.11
N TRP A 273 6.63 9.24 0.16
CA TRP A 273 6.91 10.69 0.11
C TRP A 273 8.33 11.00 -0.38
N THR A 274 8.52 12.20 -0.93
CA THR A 274 9.85 12.69 -1.34
C THR A 274 10.53 13.52 -0.26
N MET A 275 11.82 13.25 -0.02
CA MET A 275 12.72 14.03 0.82
C MET A 275 13.81 14.69 -0.03
N ASN A 276 14.04 15.99 0.22
CA ASN A 276 15.14 16.78 -0.33
C ASN A 276 15.70 17.70 0.79
N PHE A 277 17.00 17.95 0.78
CA PHE A 277 17.67 18.83 1.76
C PHE A 277 18.14 20.16 1.15
N ASN A 278 18.13 20.27 -0.18
CA ASN A 278 18.31 21.52 -0.89
C ASN A 278 16.93 22.04 -1.36
N PRO A 279 16.49 23.25 -0.96
CA PRO A 279 15.23 23.85 -1.39
C PRO A 279 15.07 24.02 -2.90
N LYS A 280 16.16 23.97 -3.68
CA LYS A 280 16.08 24.03 -5.16
C LYS A 280 15.20 22.93 -5.78
N PHE A 281 14.88 21.87 -5.04
CA PHE A 281 14.01 20.77 -5.48
C PHE A 281 12.56 20.87 -4.95
N ASP A 282 12.23 21.87 -4.13
CA ASP A 282 10.87 22.00 -3.58
C ASP A 282 9.80 22.10 -4.68
N PRO A 283 9.95 22.84 -5.79
CA PRO A 283 8.97 22.85 -6.87
C PRO A 283 8.71 21.48 -7.53
N LEU A 284 9.72 20.61 -7.58
CA LEU A 284 9.56 19.24 -8.09
C LEU A 284 8.76 18.37 -7.11
N LYS A 285 9.01 18.53 -5.81
CA LYS A 285 8.28 17.85 -4.74
C LYS A 285 6.81 18.32 -4.72
N GLU A 286 6.57 19.61 -4.84
CA GLU A 286 5.23 20.21 -4.80
C GLU A 286 4.39 19.84 -6.01
N ALA A 287 4.93 19.91 -7.23
CA ALA A 287 4.23 19.47 -8.43
C ALA A 287 3.73 18.02 -8.35
N VAL A 288 4.54 17.12 -7.79
CA VAL A 288 4.18 15.70 -7.63
C VAL A 288 3.15 15.51 -6.52
N ARG A 289 3.29 16.19 -5.38
CA ARG A 289 2.27 16.19 -4.31
C ARG A 289 0.92 16.63 -4.86
N ASP A 290 0.90 17.76 -5.56
CA ASP A 290 -0.35 18.38 -6.04
C ASP A 290 -0.97 17.58 -7.20
N ALA A 291 -0.16 16.89 -8.01
CA ALA A 291 -0.64 15.92 -8.99
C ALA A 291 -1.22 14.66 -8.33
N THR A 292 -0.58 14.14 -7.26
CA THR A 292 -1.14 13.05 -6.44
C THR A 292 -2.45 13.46 -5.77
N GLU A 293 -2.56 14.68 -5.24
CA GLU A 293 -3.82 15.23 -4.72
C GLU A 293 -4.91 15.33 -5.79
N MET A 294 -4.57 15.71 -7.02
CA MET A 294 -5.53 15.67 -8.13
C MET A 294 -5.98 14.24 -8.44
N GLY A 295 -5.07 13.26 -8.43
CA GLY A 295 -5.40 11.84 -8.55
C GLY A 295 -6.37 11.37 -7.47
N ILE A 296 -6.07 11.69 -6.20
CA ILE A 296 -6.89 11.35 -5.04
C ILE A 296 -8.26 12.03 -5.12
N LYS A 297 -8.31 13.30 -5.54
CA LYS A 297 -9.56 14.06 -5.72
C LYS A 297 -10.44 13.45 -6.82
N THR A 298 -9.85 13.09 -7.96
CA THR A 298 -10.56 12.55 -9.14
C THR A 298 -10.98 11.09 -8.95
N ALA A 299 -10.25 10.28 -8.17
CA ALA A 299 -10.60 8.89 -7.90
C ALA A 299 -11.97 8.75 -7.21
N GLY A 300 -12.74 7.70 -7.54
CA GLY A 300 -14.06 7.45 -6.97
C GLY A 300 -14.75 6.25 -7.61
N ILE A 301 -15.79 5.71 -6.97
CA ILE A 301 -16.57 4.60 -7.56
C ILE A 301 -17.19 5.08 -8.88
N ASP A 302 -17.22 4.20 -9.88
CA ASP A 302 -17.70 4.44 -11.26
C ASP A 302 -16.80 5.39 -12.09
N VAL A 303 -15.72 5.93 -11.53
CA VAL A 303 -14.73 6.75 -12.27
C VAL A 303 -13.81 5.87 -13.12
N ARG A 304 -13.54 6.30 -14.37
CA ARG A 304 -12.63 5.62 -15.29
C ARG A 304 -11.16 5.94 -14.99
N LEU A 305 -10.32 4.91 -14.99
CA LEU A 305 -8.89 5.03 -14.70
C LEU A 305 -8.16 5.99 -15.68
N CYS A 306 -8.55 6.01 -16.96
CA CYS A 306 -8.05 6.96 -17.95
C CYS A 306 -8.27 8.44 -17.61
N ASP A 307 -9.35 8.78 -16.88
CA ASP A 307 -9.70 10.15 -16.55
C ASP A 307 -8.88 10.65 -15.35
N VAL A 308 -8.65 9.77 -14.37
CA VAL A 308 -7.72 10.00 -13.26
C VAL A 308 -6.32 10.33 -13.80
N GLY A 309 -5.82 9.53 -14.75
CA GLY A 309 -4.51 9.77 -15.37
C GLY A 309 -4.42 11.01 -16.27
N ALA A 310 -5.54 11.44 -16.87
CA ALA A 310 -5.59 12.70 -17.60
C ALA A 310 -5.49 13.91 -16.64
N ALA A 311 -6.25 13.89 -15.54
CA ALA A 311 -6.23 14.96 -14.54
C ALA A 311 -4.89 15.06 -13.80
N ILE A 312 -4.27 13.91 -13.46
CA ILE A 312 -2.91 13.86 -12.90
C ILE A 312 -1.90 14.51 -13.84
N GLN A 313 -1.95 14.17 -15.14
CA GLN A 313 -1.00 14.74 -16.12
C GLN A 313 -1.19 16.24 -16.31
N GLU A 314 -2.42 16.73 -16.33
CA GLU A 314 -2.71 18.16 -16.48
C GLU A 314 -2.09 18.99 -15.35
N VAL A 315 -2.17 18.51 -14.10
CA VAL A 315 -1.54 19.18 -12.95
C VAL A 315 -0.02 18.96 -12.91
N MET A 316 0.47 17.77 -13.24
CA MET A 316 1.91 17.50 -13.28
C MET A 316 2.63 18.37 -14.32
N GLU A 317 2.09 18.44 -15.55
CA GLU A 317 2.69 19.15 -16.69
C GLU A 317 2.39 20.66 -16.69
N SER A 318 1.57 21.18 -15.77
CA SER A 318 1.42 22.63 -15.55
C SER A 318 2.57 23.25 -14.74
N HIS A 319 3.42 22.42 -14.11
CA HIS A 319 4.51 22.87 -13.26
C HIS A 319 5.87 22.86 -13.98
N GLU A 320 6.74 23.80 -13.60
CA GLU A 320 8.12 23.89 -14.05
C GLU A 320 9.10 24.12 -12.89
N ILE A 321 10.37 23.81 -13.12
CA ILE A 321 11.47 23.97 -12.16
C ILE A 321 12.73 24.46 -12.87
N GLU A 322 13.40 25.46 -12.31
CA GLU A 322 14.73 25.87 -12.77
C GLU A 322 15.82 25.14 -11.97
N LEU A 323 16.71 24.43 -12.67
CA LEU A 323 17.89 23.80 -12.09
C LEU A 323 19.13 24.21 -12.89
N ASP A 324 20.13 24.72 -12.18
CA ASP A 324 21.45 25.08 -12.70
C ASP A 324 21.41 26.01 -13.95
N GLY A 325 20.49 26.98 -13.95
CA GLY A 325 20.31 27.96 -15.03
C GLY A 325 19.47 27.45 -16.22
N LYS A 326 18.69 26.38 -16.04
CA LYS A 326 17.82 25.81 -17.07
C LYS A 326 16.47 25.40 -16.51
N THR A 327 15.40 25.84 -17.16
CA THR A 327 14.02 25.45 -16.87
C THR A 327 13.68 24.05 -17.41
N TYR A 328 12.89 23.30 -16.64
CA TYR A 328 12.34 22.00 -16.99
C TYR A 328 10.84 22.00 -16.67
N GLN A 329 9.99 21.76 -17.67
CA GLN A 329 8.62 21.30 -17.43
C GLN A 329 8.69 19.92 -16.77
N ILE A 330 7.94 19.73 -15.69
CA ILE A 330 7.89 18.47 -14.94
C ILE A 330 6.97 17.50 -15.70
N LYS A 331 7.38 16.23 -15.82
CA LYS A 331 6.70 15.22 -16.63
C LYS A 331 6.30 14.03 -15.78
N SER A 332 5.07 13.55 -15.97
CA SER A 332 4.66 12.23 -15.49
C SER A 332 5.59 11.14 -16.06
N ILE A 333 6.06 10.22 -15.21
CA ILE A 333 6.78 9.02 -15.68
C ILE A 333 5.77 8.05 -16.28
N ARG A 334 5.59 8.09 -17.60
CA ARG A 334 4.44 7.47 -18.28
C ARG A 334 4.35 5.93 -18.24
N ASN A 335 5.36 5.26 -17.70
CA ASN A 335 5.39 3.81 -17.46
C ASN A 335 5.57 3.45 -15.98
N LEU A 336 5.21 4.36 -15.07
CA LEU A 336 4.85 4.07 -13.68
C LEU A 336 3.37 4.41 -13.49
N ASN A 337 2.67 3.66 -12.64
CA ASN A 337 1.22 3.72 -12.46
C ASN A 337 0.88 3.30 -11.04
N GLY A 338 -0.05 4.01 -10.37
CA GLY A 338 -0.68 3.47 -9.18
C GLY A 338 -1.50 2.20 -9.49
N HIS A 339 -2.09 1.56 -8.49
CA HIS A 339 -2.71 0.25 -8.65
C HIS A 339 -3.80 -0.04 -7.63
N SER A 340 -4.71 -0.94 -7.99
CA SER A 340 -5.59 -1.58 -7.01
C SER A 340 -4.78 -2.47 -6.05
N ILE A 341 -5.19 -2.56 -4.78
CA ILE A 341 -4.56 -3.38 -3.73
C ILE A 341 -5.53 -4.47 -3.28
N SER A 342 -5.03 -5.66 -2.90
CA SER A 342 -5.83 -6.76 -2.35
C SER A 342 -5.10 -7.51 -1.22
N PRO A 343 -5.80 -8.39 -0.46
CA PRO A 343 -5.20 -9.09 0.68
C PRO A 343 -3.94 -9.88 0.29
N TYR A 344 -2.78 -9.47 0.84
CA TYR A 344 -1.45 -10.01 0.51
C TYR A 344 -1.04 -9.87 -0.97
N GLN A 345 -1.64 -8.93 -1.70
CA GLN A 345 -1.38 -8.68 -3.11
C GLN A 345 -1.28 -7.17 -3.35
N ILE A 346 -0.05 -6.68 -3.50
CA ILE A 346 0.24 -5.24 -3.67
C ILE A 346 -0.38 -4.72 -4.99
N HIS A 347 -0.10 -5.40 -6.11
CA HIS A 347 -0.69 -5.12 -7.42
C HIS A 347 -1.86 -6.09 -7.70
N ALA A 348 -3.10 -5.66 -7.48
CA ALA A 348 -4.31 -6.47 -7.65
C ALA A 348 -4.93 -6.47 -9.06
N GLY A 349 -4.19 -5.97 -10.07
CA GLY A 349 -4.52 -6.14 -11.49
C GLY A 349 -5.07 -4.91 -12.22
N LYS A 350 -5.72 -3.96 -11.55
CA LYS A 350 -6.07 -2.66 -12.15
C LYS A 350 -4.92 -1.66 -11.94
N THR A 351 -4.55 -0.92 -12.97
CA THR A 351 -3.54 0.15 -12.91
C THR A 351 -4.17 1.52 -13.05
N VAL A 352 -3.74 2.47 -12.21
CA VAL A 352 -4.13 3.88 -12.23
C VAL A 352 -3.08 4.63 -13.06
N PRO A 353 -3.36 5.00 -14.33
CA PRO A 353 -2.39 5.71 -15.15
C PRO A 353 -2.13 7.11 -14.57
N ILE A 354 -0.94 7.65 -14.83
CA ILE A 354 -0.57 9.05 -14.50
C ILE A 354 -0.38 9.90 -15.76
N ILE A 355 -0.89 9.40 -16.90
CA ILE A 355 -1.01 10.06 -18.19
C ILE A 355 -2.38 9.77 -18.83
N LYS A 356 -2.82 10.67 -19.72
CA LYS A 356 -4.02 10.46 -20.56
C LYS A 356 -3.83 9.31 -21.55
N GLY A 357 -4.94 8.63 -21.89
CA GLY A 357 -4.96 7.57 -22.91
C GLY A 357 -4.76 6.15 -22.39
N GLY A 358 -4.83 5.94 -21.07
CA GLY A 358 -4.96 4.60 -20.47
C GLY A 358 -6.35 3.97 -20.68
N GLU A 359 -6.63 2.87 -19.99
CA GLU A 359 -7.90 2.14 -20.13
C GLU A 359 -9.11 2.87 -19.54
N ALA A 360 -10.27 2.67 -20.18
CA ALA A 360 -11.57 3.15 -19.69
C ALA A 360 -12.19 2.25 -18.59
N THR A 361 -11.43 1.27 -18.09
CA THR A 361 -11.75 0.43 -16.93
C THR A 361 -12.08 1.31 -15.71
N VAL A 362 -13.07 0.91 -14.90
CA VAL A 362 -13.58 1.72 -13.77
C VAL A 362 -13.11 1.24 -12.40
N MET A 363 -13.08 2.17 -11.45
CA MET A 363 -12.94 1.91 -10.02
C MET A 363 -14.28 1.47 -9.40
N GLU A 364 -14.25 0.48 -8.50
CA GLU A 364 -15.44 -0.19 -7.95
C GLU A 364 -15.57 -0.06 -6.41
N GLU A 365 -16.74 -0.43 -5.88
CA GLU A 365 -17.07 -0.28 -4.46
C GLU A 365 -16.36 -1.30 -3.57
N ASN A 366 -15.73 -0.83 -2.49
CA ASN A 366 -14.82 -1.53 -1.57
C ASN A 366 -13.42 -1.86 -2.14
N GLU A 367 -13.05 -1.36 -3.32
CA GLU A 367 -11.66 -1.46 -3.78
C GLU A 367 -10.72 -0.56 -2.96
N PHE A 368 -9.49 -1.04 -2.76
CA PHE A 368 -8.35 -0.26 -2.27
C PHE A 368 -7.49 0.14 -3.46
N TYR A 369 -6.91 1.34 -3.42
CA TYR A 369 -6.00 1.83 -4.46
C TYR A 369 -4.80 2.56 -3.87
N ALA A 370 -3.60 2.19 -4.30
CA ALA A 370 -2.44 3.07 -4.31
C ALA A 370 -2.68 4.17 -5.35
N ILE A 371 -2.82 5.42 -4.89
CA ILE A 371 -2.78 6.60 -5.77
C ILE A 371 -1.40 7.24 -5.60
N GLU A 372 -0.45 6.78 -6.40
CA GLU A 372 0.88 7.37 -6.52
C GLU A 372 1.05 8.15 -7.82
N THR A 373 1.90 9.16 -7.81
CA THR A 373 2.38 9.82 -9.03
C THR A 373 3.87 10.07 -8.98
N PHE A 374 4.50 10.09 -10.17
CA PHE A 374 5.94 10.32 -10.32
C PHE A 374 6.21 11.45 -11.31
N GLY A 375 6.88 12.50 -10.84
CA GLY A 375 7.38 13.60 -11.67
C GLY A 375 8.87 13.44 -11.98
N SER A 376 9.28 13.77 -13.20
CA SER A 376 10.67 13.71 -13.67
C SER A 376 11.07 14.94 -14.47
N THR A 377 12.30 15.41 -14.25
CA THR A 377 12.96 16.41 -15.14
C THR A 377 13.61 15.77 -16.38
N GLY A 378 13.58 14.43 -16.49
CA GLY A 378 14.22 13.63 -17.54
C GLY A 378 13.35 13.39 -18.77
N ARG A 379 13.23 12.13 -19.20
CA ARG A 379 12.39 11.72 -20.35
C ARG A 379 10.94 11.42 -19.97
N GLY A 380 10.64 11.32 -18.68
CA GLY A 380 9.36 10.80 -18.19
C GLY A 380 9.19 9.32 -18.54
N VAL A 381 10.28 8.54 -18.47
CA VAL A 381 10.31 7.09 -18.74
C VAL A 381 11.34 6.42 -17.86
N VAL A 382 10.94 5.38 -17.12
CA VAL A 382 11.89 4.52 -16.39
C VAL A 382 12.30 3.28 -17.19
N HIS A 383 13.47 2.75 -16.86
CA HIS A 383 14.00 1.47 -17.29
C HIS A 383 14.78 0.81 -16.15
N ASP A 384 14.86 -0.51 -16.18
CA ASP A 384 15.62 -1.33 -15.23
C ASP A 384 17.10 -0.92 -15.22
N ASP A 385 17.64 -0.61 -14.04
CA ASP A 385 19.08 -0.31 -13.83
C ASP A 385 19.53 -0.77 -12.42
N MET A 386 20.84 -0.72 -12.16
CA MET A 386 21.48 -1.07 -10.90
C MET A 386 21.25 -2.54 -10.49
N GLU A 387 21.50 -2.89 -9.22
CA GLU A 387 21.31 -4.26 -8.74
C GLU A 387 19.89 -4.50 -8.20
N THR A 388 19.21 -5.55 -8.68
CA THR A 388 17.93 -6.01 -8.14
C THR A 388 18.02 -6.31 -6.64
N SER A 389 17.21 -5.62 -5.86
CA SER A 389 17.09 -5.79 -4.40
C SER A 389 15.72 -6.34 -3.99
N HIS A 390 14.64 -5.94 -4.70
CA HIS A 390 13.26 -6.36 -4.45
C HIS A 390 12.88 -7.61 -5.24
N TYR A 391 12.06 -8.46 -4.61
CA TYR A 391 11.53 -9.70 -5.16
C TYR A 391 10.13 -9.94 -4.58
N MET A 392 9.21 -10.51 -5.36
CA MET A 392 7.89 -10.92 -4.86
C MET A 392 7.55 -12.30 -5.40
N LYS A 393 6.81 -13.12 -4.64
CA LYS A 393 6.30 -14.37 -5.19
C LYS A 393 5.13 -14.05 -6.14
N ASN A 394 5.14 -14.60 -7.36
CA ASN A 394 4.02 -14.41 -8.27
C ASN A 394 2.74 -15.01 -7.66
N PHE A 395 1.66 -14.23 -7.63
CA PHE A 395 0.44 -14.51 -6.86
C PHE A 395 -0.32 -15.73 -7.40
N ASP A 396 -0.46 -15.83 -8.72
CA ASP A 396 -1.23 -16.88 -9.40
C ASP A 396 -0.47 -18.22 -9.53
N VAL A 397 0.85 -18.22 -9.25
CA VAL A 397 1.70 -19.41 -9.41
C VAL A 397 1.49 -20.40 -8.27
N GLY A 398 0.80 -21.49 -8.61
CA GLY A 398 0.63 -22.68 -7.78
C GLY A 398 1.91 -23.51 -7.58
N HIS A 399 1.77 -24.81 -7.31
CA HIS A 399 2.92 -25.65 -6.99
C HIS A 399 3.79 -25.98 -8.22
N VAL A 400 5.02 -25.46 -8.25
CA VAL A 400 6.03 -25.79 -9.27
C VAL A 400 7.07 -26.78 -8.71
N PRO A 401 7.30 -27.94 -9.36
CA PRO A 401 8.19 -28.98 -8.85
C PRO A 401 9.69 -28.63 -9.03
N LEU A 402 10.33 -28.20 -7.94
CA LEU A 402 11.76 -27.85 -7.92
C LEU A 402 12.67 -29.08 -7.88
N ARG A 403 13.81 -29.01 -8.59
CA ARG A 403 14.88 -30.03 -8.54
C ARG A 403 15.94 -29.69 -7.48
N LEU A 404 16.45 -28.46 -7.46
CA LEU A 404 17.50 -28.03 -6.54
C LEU A 404 16.99 -27.95 -5.09
N GLN A 405 17.71 -28.57 -4.16
CA GLN A 405 17.32 -28.60 -2.74
C GLN A 405 17.40 -27.22 -2.09
N ARG A 406 18.36 -26.36 -2.49
CA ARG A 406 18.47 -24.98 -2.00
C ARG A 406 17.28 -24.12 -2.43
N SER A 407 16.78 -24.26 -3.65
CA SER A 407 15.58 -23.55 -4.11
C SER A 407 14.32 -23.99 -3.36
N LYS A 408 14.20 -25.27 -3.00
CA LYS A 408 13.11 -25.75 -2.13
C LYS A 408 13.18 -25.13 -0.74
N GLN A 409 14.39 -25.06 -0.15
CA GLN A 409 14.61 -24.45 1.16
C GLN A 409 14.24 -22.97 1.13
N LEU A 410 14.78 -22.20 0.18
CA LEU A 410 14.48 -20.78 0.01
C LEU A 410 13.00 -20.51 -0.26
N LEU A 411 12.34 -21.30 -1.12
CA LEU A 411 10.90 -21.15 -1.38
C LEU A 411 10.06 -21.48 -0.15
N ASN A 412 10.48 -22.40 0.71
CA ASN A 412 9.81 -22.65 1.99
C ASN A 412 10.00 -21.47 2.96
N THR A 413 11.19 -20.85 3.00
CA THR A 413 11.43 -19.62 3.77
C THR A 413 10.55 -18.48 3.27
N ILE A 414 10.47 -18.25 1.95
CA ILE A 414 9.61 -17.22 1.33
C ILE A 414 8.12 -17.46 1.65
N ASN A 415 7.59 -18.65 1.39
CA ASN A 415 6.18 -18.96 1.69
C ASN A 415 5.84 -18.82 3.20
N LYS A 416 6.80 -19.05 4.10
CA LYS A 416 6.61 -18.95 5.55
C LYS A 416 6.67 -17.51 6.08
N HIS A 417 7.52 -16.66 5.50
CA HIS A 417 7.83 -15.33 6.04
C HIS A 417 7.23 -14.17 5.26
N PHE A 418 6.92 -14.34 3.97
CA PHE A 418 6.37 -13.29 3.11
C PHE A 418 5.10 -13.75 2.39
N GLY A 419 4.97 -15.05 2.09
CA GLY A 419 3.80 -15.59 1.38
C GLY A 419 3.78 -15.11 -0.08
N THR A 420 2.96 -14.10 -0.36
CA THR A 420 2.89 -13.36 -1.63
C THR A 420 3.28 -11.88 -1.49
N LEU A 421 3.60 -11.41 -0.28
CA LEU A 421 4.17 -10.07 -0.06
C LEU A 421 5.58 -9.96 -0.68
N ALA A 422 5.98 -8.74 -1.01
CA ALA A 422 7.32 -8.48 -1.52
C ALA A 422 8.37 -8.50 -0.39
N PHE A 423 9.60 -8.84 -0.74
CA PHE A 423 10.74 -8.94 0.18
C PHE A 423 12.03 -8.50 -0.52
N CYS A 424 13.08 -8.22 0.27
CA CYS A 424 14.40 -7.90 -0.25
C CYS A 424 15.48 -8.84 0.28
N ARG A 425 16.67 -8.76 -0.32
CA ARG A 425 17.84 -9.56 0.09
C ARG A 425 18.18 -9.40 1.57
N ARG A 426 18.18 -8.16 2.10
CA ARG A 426 18.41 -7.87 3.53
C ARG A 426 17.46 -8.62 4.46
N TRP A 427 16.22 -8.90 4.03
CA TRP A 427 15.26 -9.65 4.84
C TRP A 427 15.56 -11.16 4.85
N LEU A 428 16.07 -11.71 3.75
CA LEU A 428 16.64 -13.07 3.73
C LEU A 428 17.89 -13.16 4.63
N ASP A 429 18.76 -12.15 4.57
CA ASP A 429 19.94 -12.06 5.44
C ASP A 429 19.56 -12.00 6.93
N ARG A 430 18.53 -11.21 7.30
CA ARG A 430 17.96 -11.12 8.67
C ARG A 430 17.40 -12.47 9.16
N LEU A 431 16.90 -13.31 8.25
CA LEU A 431 16.43 -14.67 8.55
C LEU A 431 17.55 -15.71 8.62
N GLY A 432 18.81 -15.33 8.36
CA GLY A 432 19.97 -16.22 8.38
C GLY A 432 20.15 -17.07 7.12
N GLU A 433 19.43 -16.77 6.03
CA GLU A 433 19.68 -17.39 4.74
C GLU A 433 21.05 -16.95 4.21
N THR A 434 21.81 -17.88 3.63
CA THR A 434 23.16 -17.59 3.12
C THR A 434 23.43 -18.28 1.79
N ARG A 435 24.18 -17.60 0.91
CA ARG A 435 24.52 -18.08 -0.46
C ARG A 435 23.28 -18.40 -1.32
N TYR A 436 22.15 -17.74 -1.05
CA TYR A 436 20.85 -18.01 -1.66
C TYR A 436 20.68 -17.45 -3.09
N LEU A 437 21.54 -16.54 -3.56
CA LEU A 437 21.37 -15.83 -4.84
C LEU A 437 21.15 -16.77 -6.05
N MET A 438 21.87 -17.90 -6.12
CA MET A 438 21.69 -18.90 -7.19
C MET A 438 20.33 -19.62 -7.08
N ALA A 439 19.84 -19.85 -5.86
CA ALA A 439 18.52 -20.42 -5.62
C ALA A 439 17.41 -19.40 -5.92
N LEU A 440 17.61 -18.12 -5.61
CA LEU A 440 16.69 -17.03 -5.92
C LEU A 440 16.55 -16.85 -7.44
N LYS A 441 17.68 -16.87 -8.17
CA LYS A 441 17.70 -16.91 -9.64
C LYS A 441 16.97 -18.14 -10.21
N ASP A 442 17.17 -19.32 -9.62
CA ASP A 442 16.49 -20.56 -10.02
C ASP A 442 14.97 -20.55 -9.73
N LEU A 443 14.48 -19.72 -8.80
CA LEU A 443 13.05 -19.44 -8.63
C LEU A 443 12.53 -18.44 -9.67
N GLY A 444 13.33 -17.43 -10.02
CA GLY A 444 13.03 -16.44 -11.07
C GLY A 444 12.93 -17.05 -12.47
N GLU A 445 13.87 -17.90 -12.85
CA GLU A 445 13.85 -18.62 -14.14
C GLU A 445 12.70 -19.65 -14.26
N LYS A 446 11.86 -19.78 -13.23
CA LYS A 446 10.63 -20.59 -13.24
C LYS A 446 9.35 -19.76 -13.03
N GLY A 447 9.44 -18.44 -12.97
CA GLY A 447 8.30 -17.54 -12.71
C GLY A 447 7.69 -17.66 -11.31
N ILE A 448 8.35 -18.35 -10.37
CA ILE A 448 7.82 -18.53 -9.00
C ILE A 448 8.01 -17.26 -8.17
N VAL A 449 9.13 -16.58 -8.39
CA VAL A 449 9.50 -15.32 -7.73
C VAL A 449 9.91 -14.34 -8.81
N GLU A 450 9.27 -13.19 -8.86
CA GLU A 450 9.51 -12.15 -9.86
C GLU A 450 10.51 -11.12 -9.30
N PRO A 451 11.58 -10.78 -10.04
CA PRO A 451 12.53 -9.75 -9.64
C PRO A 451 11.99 -8.35 -9.99
N TYR A 452 12.06 -7.42 -9.04
CA TYR A 452 11.72 -6.01 -9.26
C TYR A 452 13.01 -5.19 -9.18
N PRO A 453 13.67 -4.91 -10.32
CA PRO A 453 14.87 -4.07 -10.34
C PRO A 453 14.51 -2.59 -10.08
N PRO A 454 15.49 -1.80 -9.59
CA PRO A 454 15.36 -0.34 -9.53
C PRO A 454 14.97 0.27 -10.88
N LEU A 455 14.03 1.21 -10.85
CA LEU A 455 13.44 1.82 -12.04
C LEU A 455 13.95 3.26 -12.20
N CYS A 456 14.80 3.51 -13.21
CA CYS A 456 15.52 4.76 -13.40
C CYS A 456 15.11 5.51 -14.67
N ASP A 457 14.95 6.83 -14.63
CA ASP A 457 14.97 7.70 -15.83
C ASP A 457 16.46 8.04 -16.16
N VAL A 458 16.71 8.95 -17.09
CA VAL A 458 18.08 9.24 -17.57
C VAL A 458 18.97 9.82 -16.47
N LYS A 459 20.19 9.27 -16.36
CA LYS A 459 21.20 9.72 -15.41
C LYS A 459 21.45 11.23 -15.50
N GLY A 460 21.33 11.91 -14.35
CA GLY A 460 21.43 13.36 -14.24
C GLY A 460 20.10 14.11 -14.20
N CYS A 461 18.95 13.43 -14.38
CA CYS A 461 17.67 14.00 -13.98
C CYS A 461 17.35 13.72 -12.50
N TYR A 462 16.26 14.33 -12.02
CA TYR A 462 15.71 14.12 -10.68
C TYR A 462 14.26 13.65 -10.82
N THR A 463 13.85 12.77 -9.91
CA THR A 463 12.48 12.25 -9.83
C THR A 463 11.94 12.39 -8.40
N ALA A 464 10.64 12.64 -8.27
CA ALA A 464 9.89 12.71 -7.02
C ALA A 464 8.63 11.82 -7.11
N GLN A 465 8.18 11.29 -5.96
CA GLN A 465 6.98 10.48 -5.74
C GLN A 465 6.19 11.03 -4.54
N PHE A 466 4.87 10.96 -4.61
CA PHE A 466 3.95 11.05 -3.47
C PHE A 466 2.80 10.09 -3.69
N GLU A 467 2.28 9.53 -2.60
CA GLU A 467 1.23 8.51 -2.66
C GLU A 467 0.36 8.46 -1.41
N HIS A 468 -0.92 8.14 -1.61
CA HIS A 468 -1.73 7.51 -0.57
C HIS A 468 -2.51 6.28 -1.04
N THR A 469 -2.57 5.26 -0.18
CA THR A 469 -3.69 4.32 -0.18
C THR A 469 -5.00 5.07 0.08
N ILE A 470 -5.96 4.90 -0.82
CA ILE A 470 -7.36 5.24 -0.63
C ILE A 470 -8.23 3.98 -0.55
N LEU A 471 -9.38 4.10 0.09
CA LEU A 471 -10.40 3.06 0.18
C LEU A 471 -11.74 3.61 -0.29
N LEU A 472 -12.34 2.93 -1.27
CA LEU A 472 -13.61 3.32 -1.89
C LEU A 472 -14.80 2.71 -1.12
N ARG A 473 -15.05 3.19 0.11
CA ARG A 473 -16.14 2.67 0.97
C ARG A 473 -17.52 2.93 0.36
N PRO A 474 -18.55 2.11 0.66
CA PRO A 474 -19.90 2.27 0.10
C PRO A 474 -20.51 3.65 0.34
N THR A 475 -20.17 4.29 1.47
CA THR A 475 -20.66 5.62 1.84
C THR A 475 -19.70 6.77 1.54
N CYS A 476 -18.39 6.55 1.35
CA CYS A 476 -17.41 7.64 1.17
C CYS A 476 -16.05 7.16 0.66
N LYS A 477 -15.25 8.07 0.08
CA LYS A 477 -13.82 7.83 -0.16
C LYS A 477 -13.05 8.11 1.13
N GLU A 478 -12.17 7.21 1.57
CA GLU A 478 -11.29 7.44 2.73
C GLU A 478 -9.81 7.37 2.31
N VAL A 479 -9.10 8.50 2.38
CA VAL A 479 -7.65 8.58 2.21
C VAL A 479 -7.00 8.09 3.50
N ILE A 480 -6.86 6.77 3.61
CA ILE A 480 -6.65 6.09 4.88
C ILE A 480 -5.24 6.34 5.46
N SER A 481 -4.23 6.51 4.60
CA SER A 481 -2.86 6.86 5.00
C SER A 481 -2.55 8.36 5.06
N ARG A 482 -3.55 9.25 4.91
CA ARG A 482 -3.39 10.71 5.12
C ARG A 482 -2.88 11.00 6.53
N GLY A 483 -2.04 12.03 6.70
CA GLY A 483 -1.63 12.56 7.99
C GLY A 483 -1.56 14.09 8.02
N ASP A 484 -0.97 14.63 9.09
CA ASP A 484 -0.74 16.09 9.26
C ASP A 484 0.48 16.59 8.45
N ASP A 485 1.25 15.67 7.87
CA ASP A 485 2.53 15.91 7.18
C ASP A 485 2.40 15.87 5.64
N TYR A 486 1.55 14.97 5.14
CA TYR A 486 0.98 14.96 3.79
C TYR A 486 -0.26 14.04 3.78
#